data_AF-A0A927UFF9-F1
#
_entry.id   AF-A0A927UFF9-F1
#
_cell.length_a   1.000
_cell.length_b   1.000
_cell.length_c   1.000
_cell.angle_alpha   90.00
_cell.angle_beta   90.00
_cell.angle_gamma   90.00
#
_symmetry.space_group_name_H-M   'P 1'
#
loop_
_entity.id
_entity.type
_entity.pdbx_description
1 polymer ?
#
loop_
_entity_poly.entity_id
_entity_poly.type
_entity_poly.pdbx_seq_one_letter_code
_entity_poly.pdbx_strand_id
1 'polypeptide(L)'
;MDMNQKVEVKNRSHSTVVYTLPEMSIRRQFTPGESKQITIAELEALTYRPGGLNIILDCLLIKDQGIANQIINHKIEPEYWLDNDGIIKLLKEGSLDEFLDCLDFAPDGVIELIKVAATKLPLNDVDKRQALKQKTNYDLDRALLNMRLVKEEEESAGKTEEVKVERRVQKAPARRTETPNYKVVKQGE
;
A
#
# COMPACT_ATOMS: atom_id res chain seq x y z
N MET A 1 -15.39 -26.14 -12.45
CA MET A 1 -15.05 -25.38 -11.24
C MET A 1 -16.33 -25.09 -10.49
N ASP A 2 -16.36 -25.35 -9.19
CA ASP A 2 -17.50 -24.95 -8.36
C ASP A 2 -17.35 -23.48 -8.00
N MET A 3 -18.15 -22.62 -8.63
CA MET A 3 -18.01 -21.16 -8.51
C MET A 3 -18.24 -20.61 -7.09
N ASN A 4 -18.89 -21.40 -6.24
CA ASN A 4 -19.14 -21.09 -4.83
C ASN A 4 -18.01 -21.58 -3.90
N GLN A 5 -17.03 -22.32 -4.41
CA GLN A 5 -15.86 -22.72 -3.65
C GLN A 5 -15.10 -21.48 -3.19
N LYS A 6 -14.65 -21.49 -1.94
CA LYS A 6 -13.85 -20.42 -1.35
C LYS A 6 -12.37 -20.77 -1.42
N VAL A 7 -11.56 -19.77 -1.72
CA VAL A 7 -10.11 -19.82 -1.73
C VAL A 7 -9.53 -18.78 -0.82
N GLU A 8 -8.39 -19.11 -0.21
CA GLU A 8 -7.64 -18.15 0.58
C GLU A 8 -6.82 -17.24 -0.35
N VAL A 9 -7.05 -15.94 -0.21
CA VAL A 9 -6.38 -14.89 -0.96
C VAL A 9 -5.74 -13.93 0.03
N LYS A 10 -4.44 -13.71 -0.13
CA LYS A 10 -3.63 -12.86 0.74
C LYS A 10 -3.26 -11.57 0.02
N ASN A 11 -3.32 -10.44 0.70
CA ASN A 11 -2.67 -9.23 0.20
C ASN A 11 -1.17 -9.32 0.44
N ARG A 12 -0.39 -9.46 -0.64
CA ARG A 12 1.07 -9.50 -0.55
C ARG A 12 1.69 -8.11 -0.60
N SER A 13 0.98 -7.12 -1.11
CA SER A 13 1.48 -5.75 -1.24
C SER A 13 1.71 -5.09 0.13
N HIS A 14 2.56 -4.06 0.14
CA HIS A 14 2.82 -3.24 1.34
C HIS A 14 1.74 -2.16 1.58
N SER A 15 0.73 -2.07 0.72
CA SER A 15 -0.34 -1.08 0.79
C SER A 15 -1.70 -1.72 1.00
N THR A 16 -2.71 -0.90 1.28
CA THR A 16 -4.09 -1.38 1.41
C THR A 16 -4.67 -1.58 0.01
N VAL A 17 -5.14 -2.78 -0.28
CA VAL A 17 -5.77 -3.11 -1.56
C VAL A 17 -7.28 -3.03 -1.40
N VAL A 18 -7.94 -2.28 -2.27
CA VAL A 18 -9.40 -2.14 -2.27
C VAL A 18 -9.91 -2.40 -3.67
N TYR A 19 -10.94 -3.22 -3.79
CA TYR A 19 -11.68 -3.39 -5.04
C TYR A 19 -13.18 -3.42 -4.77
N THR A 20 -13.94 -3.10 -5.81
CA THR A 20 -15.40 -3.10 -5.78
C THR A 20 -15.94 -3.77 -7.03
N LEU A 21 -16.91 -4.66 -6.84
CA LEU A 21 -17.65 -5.38 -7.87
C LEU A 21 -19.13 -4.96 -7.75
N PRO A 22 -19.54 -3.90 -8.46
CA PRO A 22 -20.91 -3.40 -8.43
C PRO A 22 -21.95 -4.47 -8.81
N GLU A 23 -21.60 -5.34 -9.76
CA GLU A 23 -22.47 -6.38 -10.31
C GLU A 23 -22.88 -7.41 -9.24
N MET A 24 -22.00 -7.64 -8.26
CA MET A 24 -22.24 -8.54 -7.11
C MET A 24 -22.54 -7.77 -5.82
N SER A 25 -22.55 -6.43 -5.86
CA SER A 25 -22.64 -5.56 -4.67
C SER A 25 -21.57 -5.86 -3.60
N ILE A 26 -20.35 -6.21 -4.03
CA ILE A 26 -19.24 -6.56 -3.15
C ILE A 26 -18.21 -5.42 -3.13
N ARG A 27 -17.76 -5.04 -1.94
CA ARG A 27 -16.57 -4.23 -1.72
C ARG A 27 -15.63 -4.98 -0.78
N ARG A 28 -14.37 -5.14 -1.18
CA ARG A 28 -13.33 -5.71 -0.33
C ARG A 28 -12.22 -4.70 -0.08
N GLN A 29 -11.66 -4.81 1.11
CA GLN A 29 -10.48 -4.06 1.54
C GLN A 29 -9.57 -5.04 2.23
N PHE A 30 -8.28 -5.03 1.89
CA PHE A 30 -7.25 -5.87 2.49
C PHE A 30 -6.19 -4.96 3.09
N THR A 31 -5.91 -5.11 4.39
CA THR A 31 -4.69 -4.54 4.96
C THR A 31 -3.46 -5.31 4.46
N PRO A 32 -2.26 -4.73 4.48
CA PRO A 32 -1.04 -5.43 4.11
C PRO A 32 -0.89 -6.76 4.87
N GLY A 33 -0.64 -7.86 4.15
CA GLY A 33 -0.49 -9.20 4.73
C GLY A 33 -1.80 -9.91 5.13
N GLU A 34 -2.96 -9.27 4.99
CA GLU A 34 -4.24 -9.87 5.38
C GLU A 34 -4.68 -10.96 4.39
N SER A 35 -5.15 -12.09 4.90
CA SER A 35 -5.79 -13.15 4.12
C SER A 35 -7.31 -13.14 4.30
N LYS A 36 -8.06 -13.37 3.21
CA LYS A 36 -9.52 -13.60 3.25
C LYS A 36 -9.91 -14.79 2.40
N GLN A 37 -11.05 -15.37 2.78
CA GLN A 37 -11.73 -16.40 2.01
C GLN A 37 -12.64 -15.72 0.97
N ILE A 38 -12.34 -15.93 -0.31
CA ILE A 38 -13.03 -15.31 -1.45
C ILE A 38 -13.57 -16.42 -2.34
N THR A 39 -14.77 -16.25 -2.90
CA THR A 39 -15.34 -17.23 -3.83
C THR A 39 -14.69 -17.14 -5.20
N ILE A 40 -14.55 -18.27 -5.91
CA ILE A 40 -14.02 -18.30 -7.28
C ILE A 40 -14.78 -17.35 -8.21
N ALA A 41 -16.13 -17.32 -8.10
CA ALA A 41 -16.96 -16.37 -8.85
C ALA A 41 -16.58 -14.90 -8.65
N GLU A 42 -16.16 -14.52 -7.44
CA GLU A 42 -15.78 -13.13 -7.11
C GLU A 42 -14.44 -12.78 -7.77
N LEU A 43 -13.48 -13.72 -7.75
CA LEU A 43 -12.19 -13.53 -8.40
C LEU A 43 -12.32 -13.51 -9.93
N GLU A 44 -13.16 -14.38 -10.50
CA GLU A 44 -13.44 -14.37 -11.94
C GLU A 44 -14.15 -13.07 -12.34
N ALA A 45 -15.14 -12.60 -11.57
CA ALA A 45 -15.77 -11.30 -11.81
C ALA A 45 -14.76 -10.15 -11.77
N LEU A 46 -13.74 -10.23 -10.90
CA LEU A 46 -12.69 -9.24 -10.80
C LEU A 46 -11.78 -9.22 -12.04
N THR A 47 -11.50 -10.35 -12.70
CA THR A 47 -10.66 -10.34 -13.92
C THR A 47 -11.30 -9.58 -15.08
N TYR A 48 -12.64 -9.57 -15.18
CA TYR A 48 -13.36 -8.83 -16.21
C TYR A 48 -13.37 -7.31 -15.99
N ARG A 49 -12.98 -6.83 -14.81
CA ARG A 49 -12.93 -5.40 -14.50
C ARG A 49 -11.64 -4.77 -15.03
N PRO A 50 -11.69 -3.54 -15.56
CA PRO A 50 -10.47 -2.81 -15.92
C PRO A 50 -9.51 -2.70 -14.72
N GLY A 51 -8.29 -3.18 -14.88
CA GLY A 51 -7.27 -3.22 -13.81
C GLY A 51 -7.47 -4.31 -12.75
N GLY A 52 -8.54 -5.11 -12.82
CA GLY A 52 -8.80 -6.18 -11.86
C GLY A 52 -7.79 -7.33 -11.99
N LEU A 53 -7.36 -7.66 -13.20
CA LEU A 53 -6.24 -8.58 -13.43
C LEU A 53 -4.95 -8.08 -12.78
N ASN A 54 -4.61 -6.79 -12.90
CA ASN A 54 -3.42 -6.23 -12.26
C ASN A 54 -3.51 -6.31 -10.73
N ILE A 55 -4.69 -6.05 -10.16
CA ILE A 55 -4.90 -6.23 -8.71
C ILE A 55 -4.64 -7.68 -8.29
N ILE A 56 -5.13 -8.65 -9.06
CA ILE A 56 -4.92 -10.07 -8.79
C ILE A 56 -3.45 -10.45 -8.96
N LEU A 57 -2.82 -10.00 -10.04
CA LEU A 57 -1.46 -10.37 -10.42
C LEU A 57 -0.41 -9.71 -9.54
N ASP A 58 -0.58 -8.44 -9.19
CA ASP A 58 0.44 -7.62 -8.52
C ASP A 58 0.20 -7.53 -7.02
N CYS A 59 -1.05 -7.38 -6.58
CA CYS A 59 -1.34 -7.05 -5.19
C CYS A 59 -1.82 -8.25 -4.35
N LEU A 60 -2.51 -9.21 -4.98
CA LEU A 60 -3.09 -10.37 -4.31
C LEU A 60 -2.27 -11.63 -4.59
N LEU A 61 -2.34 -12.59 -3.67
CA LEU A 61 -1.74 -13.91 -3.79
C LEU A 61 -2.83 -14.95 -3.52
N ILE A 62 -3.18 -15.69 -4.57
CA ILE A 62 -4.10 -16.84 -4.48
C ILE A 62 -3.27 -18.05 -4.05
N LYS A 63 -3.58 -18.61 -2.88
CA LYS A 63 -2.79 -19.75 -2.33
C LYS A 63 -2.99 -21.06 -3.10
N ASP A 64 -4.16 -21.24 -3.71
CA ASP A 64 -4.45 -22.44 -4.50
C ASP A 64 -3.90 -22.26 -5.93
N GLN A 65 -2.84 -23.00 -6.25
CA GLN A 65 -2.15 -22.95 -7.55
C GLN A 65 -3.06 -23.38 -8.71
N GLY A 66 -3.90 -24.40 -8.50
CA GLY A 66 -4.80 -24.90 -9.54
C GLY A 66 -5.83 -23.85 -9.93
N ILE A 67 -6.32 -23.13 -8.93
CA ILE A 67 -7.32 -22.07 -9.11
C ILE A 67 -6.68 -20.79 -9.68
N ALA A 68 -5.49 -20.41 -9.20
CA ALA A 68 -4.75 -19.28 -9.72
C ALA A 68 -4.51 -19.41 -11.23
N ASN A 69 -3.99 -20.57 -11.68
CA ASN A 69 -3.70 -20.83 -13.08
C ASN A 69 -4.95 -20.73 -13.98
N GLN A 70 -6.11 -21.13 -13.47
CA GLN A 70 -7.37 -21.08 -14.22
C GLN A 70 -7.94 -19.67 -14.31
N ILE A 71 -7.88 -18.88 -13.22
CA ILE A 71 -8.43 -17.52 -13.18
C ILE A 71 -7.58 -16.54 -13.99
N ILE A 72 -6.26 -16.63 -13.83
CA ILE A 72 -5.33 -15.68 -14.44
C ILE A 72 -5.17 -15.96 -15.95
N ASN A 73 -5.52 -17.18 -16.40
CA ASN A 73 -5.54 -17.62 -17.81
C ASN A 73 -4.21 -17.42 -18.58
N HIS A 74 -3.17 -16.95 -17.89
CA HIS A 74 -1.79 -16.86 -18.32
C HIS A 74 -0.98 -17.98 -17.67
N LYS A 75 0.15 -18.34 -18.28
CA LYS A 75 1.18 -19.13 -17.62
C LYS A 75 1.71 -18.31 -16.45
N ILE A 76 1.26 -18.65 -15.25
CA ILE A 76 1.82 -18.09 -14.03
C ILE A 76 3.21 -18.68 -13.89
N GLU A 77 4.21 -17.82 -13.92
CA GLU A 77 5.59 -18.23 -13.68
C GLU A 77 5.83 -18.49 -12.19
N PRO A 78 6.79 -19.35 -11.82
CA PRO A 78 7.08 -19.72 -10.43
C PRO A 78 7.28 -18.52 -9.49
N GLU A 79 7.79 -17.42 -10.01
CA GLU A 79 8.09 -16.16 -9.32
C GLU A 79 6.84 -15.52 -8.71
N TYR A 80 5.64 -15.75 -9.27
CA TYR A 80 4.40 -15.20 -8.73
C TYR A 80 4.13 -15.64 -7.27
N TRP A 81 4.56 -16.87 -6.91
CA TRP A 81 4.39 -17.42 -5.56
C TRP A 81 5.50 -17.02 -4.59
N LEU A 82 6.42 -16.16 -5.00
CA LEU A 82 7.50 -15.70 -4.14
C LEU A 82 6.95 -14.74 -3.06
N ASP A 83 6.84 -15.25 -1.83
CA ASP A 83 6.51 -14.46 -0.65
C ASP A 83 7.72 -13.64 -0.16
N ASN A 84 7.48 -12.69 0.75
CA ASN A 84 8.53 -11.85 1.35
C ASN A 84 9.73 -12.66 1.89
N ASP A 85 9.49 -13.80 2.54
CA ASP A 85 10.56 -14.65 3.06
C ASP A 85 11.39 -15.30 1.95
N GLY A 86 10.75 -15.67 0.83
CA GLY A 86 11.42 -16.18 -0.36
C GLY A 86 12.29 -15.12 -1.02
N ILE A 87 11.79 -13.89 -1.11
CA ILE A 87 12.55 -12.73 -1.60
C ILE A 87 13.77 -12.47 -0.72
N ILE A 88 13.62 -12.48 0.60
CA ILE A 88 14.74 -12.27 1.53
C ILE A 88 15.82 -13.34 1.35
N LYS A 89 15.42 -14.61 1.13
CA LYS A 89 16.35 -15.69 0.82
C LYS A 89 17.06 -15.48 -0.52
N LEU A 90 16.32 -15.13 -1.57
CA LEU A 90 16.88 -14.83 -2.90
C LEU A 90 17.92 -13.70 -2.83
N LEU A 91 17.65 -12.66 -2.05
CA LEU A 91 18.55 -11.53 -1.87
C LEU A 91 19.83 -11.92 -1.11
N LYS A 92 19.74 -12.77 -0.08
CA LYS A 92 20.87 -13.16 0.78
C LYS A 92 21.72 -14.30 0.25
N GLU A 93 21.07 -15.34 -0.23
CA GLU A 93 21.68 -16.65 -0.54
C GLU A 93 21.61 -16.98 -2.04
N GLY A 94 20.66 -16.40 -2.76
CA GLY A 94 20.47 -16.66 -4.18
C GLY A 94 21.63 -16.17 -5.04
N SER A 95 21.84 -16.84 -6.17
CA SER A 95 22.84 -16.43 -7.16
C SER A 95 22.43 -15.16 -7.92
N LEU A 96 23.35 -14.60 -8.69
CA LEU A 96 23.05 -13.45 -9.56
C LEU A 96 22.08 -13.87 -10.68
N ASP A 97 22.26 -15.05 -11.26
CA ASP A 97 21.42 -15.55 -12.35
C ASP A 97 19.98 -15.80 -11.89
N GLU A 98 19.78 -16.44 -10.74
CA GLU A 98 18.44 -16.62 -10.14
C GLU A 98 17.76 -15.29 -9.85
N PHE A 99 18.54 -14.27 -9.46
CA PHE A 99 18.00 -12.94 -9.23
C PHE A 99 17.60 -12.24 -10.54
N LEU A 100 18.38 -12.40 -11.61
CA LEU A 100 18.06 -11.87 -12.94
C LEU A 100 16.83 -12.54 -13.53
N ASP A 101 16.71 -13.86 -13.44
CA ASP A 101 15.53 -14.60 -13.86
C ASP A 101 14.30 -14.11 -13.10
N CYS A 102 14.42 -13.92 -11.78
CA CYS A 102 13.34 -13.38 -10.98
C CYS A 102 12.93 -11.96 -11.46
N LEU A 103 13.88 -11.09 -11.80
CA LEU A 103 13.55 -9.75 -12.31
C LEU A 103 12.88 -9.76 -13.70
N ASP A 104 13.11 -10.80 -14.51
CA ASP A 104 12.58 -10.89 -15.87
C ASP A 104 11.19 -11.54 -15.95
N PHE A 105 10.88 -12.46 -15.03
CA PHE A 105 9.62 -13.23 -15.04
C PHE A 105 8.66 -12.88 -13.89
N ALA A 106 9.13 -12.21 -12.83
CA ALA A 106 8.27 -11.85 -11.72
C ALA A 106 7.21 -10.80 -12.12
N PRO A 107 6.00 -10.90 -11.56
CA PRO A 107 5.00 -9.84 -11.70
C PRO A 107 5.49 -8.56 -11.01
N ASP A 108 4.97 -7.41 -11.45
CA ASP A 108 5.37 -6.09 -10.94
C ASP A 108 5.23 -6.00 -9.42
N GLY A 109 4.20 -6.62 -8.87
CA GLY A 109 4.01 -6.70 -7.43
C GLY A 109 5.16 -7.39 -6.68
N VAL A 110 5.73 -8.47 -7.20
CA VAL A 110 6.89 -9.15 -6.59
C VAL A 110 8.14 -8.29 -6.74
N ILE A 111 8.29 -7.60 -7.89
CA ILE A 111 9.38 -6.64 -8.11
C ILE A 111 9.32 -5.50 -7.09
N GLU A 112 8.13 -4.98 -6.76
CA GLU A 112 7.97 -4.00 -5.69
C GLU A 112 8.38 -4.57 -4.32
N LEU A 113 8.04 -5.82 -4.01
CA LEU A 113 8.48 -6.46 -2.78
C LEU A 113 10.00 -6.59 -2.72
N ILE A 114 10.66 -6.91 -3.84
CA ILE A 114 12.12 -6.93 -3.94
C ILE A 114 12.71 -5.55 -3.64
N LYS A 115 12.17 -4.47 -4.22
CA LYS A 115 12.62 -3.09 -3.94
C LYS A 115 12.49 -2.74 -2.46
N VAL A 116 11.37 -3.09 -1.84
CA VAL A 116 11.14 -2.83 -0.40
C VAL A 116 12.08 -3.68 0.46
N ALA A 117 12.27 -4.95 0.12
CA ALA A 117 13.19 -5.83 0.86
C ALA A 117 14.64 -5.33 0.76
N ALA A 118 15.10 -4.93 -0.43
CA ALA A 118 16.45 -4.44 -0.67
C ALA A 118 16.75 -3.09 0.02
N THR A 119 15.73 -2.24 0.22
CA THR A 119 15.90 -1.01 1.01
C THR A 119 15.95 -1.27 2.51
N LYS A 120 15.12 -2.18 3.02
CA LYS A 120 15.08 -2.55 4.46
C LYS A 120 16.31 -3.37 4.88
N LEU A 121 16.74 -4.29 4.03
CA LEU A 121 17.94 -5.10 4.19
C LEU A 121 18.96 -4.57 3.18
N PRO A 122 19.85 -3.64 3.58
CA PRO A 122 20.81 -3.04 2.65
C PRO A 122 21.62 -4.14 1.98
N LEU A 123 21.35 -4.34 0.70
CA LEU A 123 21.91 -5.42 -0.09
C LEU A 123 23.38 -5.12 -0.37
N ASN A 124 24.36 -5.77 0.26
CA ASN A 124 25.78 -5.37 0.06
C ASN A 124 26.35 -5.74 -1.32
N ASP A 125 25.65 -6.55 -2.09
CA ASP A 125 26.07 -7.01 -3.41
C ASP A 125 25.85 -5.94 -4.48
N VAL A 126 26.95 -5.44 -5.08
CA VAL A 126 26.93 -4.36 -6.07
C VAL A 126 26.30 -4.82 -7.39
N ASP A 127 26.49 -6.08 -7.78
CA ASP A 127 26.04 -6.59 -9.08
C ASP A 127 24.51 -6.68 -9.11
N LYS A 128 23.92 -7.19 -8.02
CA LYS A 128 22.45 -7.22 -7.85
C LYS A 128 21.84 -5.81 -7.79
N ARG A 129 22.52 -4.82 -7.19
CA ARG A 129 22.07 -3.41 -7.20
C ARG A 129 22.04 -2.85 -8.62
N GLN A 130 23.07 -3.10 -9.41
CA GLN A 130 23.14 -2.66 -10.80
C GLN A 130 22.08 -3.34 -11.67
N ALA A 131 21.89 -4.65 -11.51
CA ALA A 131 20.85 -5.41 -12.21
C ALA A 131 19.46 -4.83 -11.95
N LEU A 132 19.13 -4.58 -10.67
CA LEU A 132 17.85 -4.00 -10.29
C LEU A 132 17.64 -2.60 -10.88
N LYS A 133 18.69 -1.77 -10.89
CA LYS A 133 18.66 -0.44 -11.52
C LYS A 133 18.44 -0.51 -13.03
N GLN A 134 19.11 -1.42 -13.73
CA GLN A 134 18.99 -1.57 -15.18
C GLN A 134 17.60 -2.06 -15.60
N LYS A 135 17.04 -3.05 -14.90
CA LYS A 135 15.76 -3.66 -15.25
C LYS A 135 14.56 -2.83 -14.81
N THR A 136 14.61 -2.26 -13.60
CA THR A 136 13.45 -1.61 -12.97
C THR A 136 13.53 -0.08 -12.91
N ASN A 137 14.65 0.50 -13.38
CA ASN A 137 14.97 1.92 -13.27
C ASN A 137 14.94 2.46 -11.82
N TYR A 138 15.09 1.57 -10.83
CA TYR A 138 15.11 1.91 -9.42
C TYR A 138 16.54 1.97 -8.89
N ASP A 139 16.96 3.13 -8.41
CA ASP A 139 18.30 3.35 -7.87
C ASP A 139 18.32 3.11 -6.35
N LEU A 140 18.80 1.93 -5.95
CA LEU A 140 18.88 1.54 -4.53
C LEU A 140 19.80 2.47 -3.73
N ASP A 141 20.92 2.90 -4.30
CA ASP A 141 21.90 3.72 -3.58
C ASP A 141 21.31 5.08 -3.23
N ARG A 142 20.59 5.69 -4.18
CA ARG A 142 19.83 6.93 -3.93
C ARG A 142 18.73 6.73 -2.90
N ALA A 143 18.01 5.61 -2.95
CA ALA A 143 16.97 5.32 -1.97
C ALA A 143 17.52 5.19 -0.53
N LEU A 144 18.66 4.52 -0.37
CA LEU A 144 19.33 4.36 0.93
C LEU A 144 19.86 5.71 1.45
N LEU A 145 20.45 6.53 0.59
CA LEU A 145 20.88 7.89 0.94
C LEU A 145 19.71 8.74 1.43
N ASN A 146 18.59 8.73 0.69
CA ASN A 146 17.40 9.48 1.09
C ASN A 146 16.83 8.99 2.43
N MET A 147 16.76 7.67 2.65
CA MET A 147 16.31 7.13 3.95
C MET A 147 17.22 7.57 5.10
N ARG A 148 18.53 7.65 4.87
CA ARG A 148 19.48 8.12 5.88
C ARG A 148 19.27 9.60 6.20
N LEU A 149 19.14 10.44 5.17
CA LEU A 149 18.89 11.87 5.34
C LEU A 149 17.58 12.13 6.11
N VAL A 150 16.50 11.44 5.76
CA VAL A 150 15.21 11.56 6.48
C VAL A 150 15.34 11.16 7.95
N LYS A 151 16.07 10.09 8.26
CA LYS A 151 16.32 9.70 9.66
C LYS A 151 17.14 10.74 10.41
N GLU A 152 18.18 11.30 9.79
CA GLU A 152 19.00 12.37 10.38
C GLU A 152 18.19 13.67 10.59
N GLU A 153 17.24 13.98 9.68
CA GLU A 153 16.28 15.09 9.83
C GLU A 153 15.26 14.84 10.95
N GLU A 154 14.70 13.63 11.07
CA GLU A 154 13.78 13.27 12.16
C GLU A 154 14.48 13.33 13.54
N GLU A 155 15.72 12.85 13.63
CA GLU A 155 16.52 12.90 14.86
C GLU A 155 16.92 14.33 15.26
N SER A 156 17.11 15.22 14.28
CA SER A 156 17.40 16.64 14.55
C SER A 156 16.14 17.46 14.84
N ALA A 157 15.01 17.15 14.21
CA ALA A 157 13.71 17.76 14.51
C ALA A 157 13.17 17.36 15.89
N GLY A 158 13.39 16.11 16.32
CA GLY A 158 13.01 15.62 17.65
C GLY A 158 13.70 16.33 18.83
N LYS A 159 14.76 17.12 18.58
CA LYS A 159 15.44 17.93 19.60
C LYS A 159 14.91 19.36 19.75
N THR A 160 13.96 19.81 18.91
CA THR A 160 13.67 21.25 18.82
C THR A 160 12.22 21.68 19.01
N GLU A 161 11.29 20.83 19.45
CA GLU A 161 9.90 21.30 19.68
C GLU A 161 9.22 20.69 20.91
N GLU A 162 9.61 21.17 22.10
CA GLU A 162 8.65 21.40 23.20
C GLU A 162 8.36 22.91 23.32
N VAL A 163 7.92 23.56 22.24
CA VAL A 163 7.24 24.86 22.40
C VAL A 163 5.78 24.56 22.73
N LYS A 164 5.52 24.45 24.03
CA LYS A 164 4.19 24.43 24.62
C LYS A 164 3.40 25.65 24.11
N VAL A 165 2.59 25.45 23.06
CA VAL A 165 1.66 26.47 22.59
C VAL A 165 0.58 26.63 23.65
N GLU A 166 0.78 27.56 24.57
CA GLU A 166 -0.29 28.04 25.42
C GLU A 166 -1.35 28.66 24.52
N ARG A 167 -2.49 27.97 24.37
CA ARG A 167 -3.68 28.52 23.73
C ARG A 167 -4.11 29.75 24.50
N ARG A 168 -3.74 30.93 24.01
CA ARG A 168 -4.34 32.19 24.44
C ARG A 168 -5.77 32.23 23.90
N VAL A 169 -6.71 31.81 24.74
CA VAL A 169 -8.15 31.98 24.49
C VAL A 169 -8.42 33.47 24.40
N GLN A 170 -8.62 33.97 23.18
CA GLN A 170 -9.20 35.30 22.99
C GLN A 170 -10.68 35.20 23.37
N LYS A 171 -11.06 35.83 24.49
CA LYS A 171 -12.46 36.04 24.84
C LYS A 171 -13.13 36.80 23.69
N ALA A 172 -14.15 36.19 23.09
CA ALA A 172 -15.04 36.87 22.16
C ALA A 172 -15.65 38.12 22.82
N PRO A 173 -15.82 39.24 22.10
CA PRO A 173 -16.41 40.44 22.67
C PRO A 173 -17.87 40.15 23.06
N ALA A 174 -18.19 40.44 24.31
CA ALA A 174 -19.54 40.34 24.85
C ALA A 174 -20.50 41.20 24.01
N ARG A 175 -21.53 40.58 23.46
CA ARG A 175 -22.63 41.24 22.76
C ARG A 175 -23.38 42.10 23.77
N ARG A 176 -23.24 43.43 23.66
CA ARG A 176 -23.95 44.42 24.49
C ARG A 176 -25.39 44.49 24.01
N THR A 177 -26.33 43.86 24.70
CA THR A 177 -27.77 44.14 24.53
C THR A 177 -28.10 45.40 25.32
N GLU A 178 -28.14 46.54 24.64
CA GLU A 178 -28.74 47.76 25.17
C GLU A 178 -30.24 47.73 24.86
N THR A 179 -31.07 47.78 25.90
CA THR A 179 -32.53 47.92 25.79
C THR A 179 -32.89 49.36 25.42
N PRO A 180 -33.65 49.63 24.34
CA PRO A 180 -34.09 50.99 24.03
C PRO A 180 -35.20 51.43 24.97
N ASN A 181 -34.93 52.50 25.71
CA ASN A 181 -35.82 53.14 26.68
C ASN A 181 -36.75 54.14 25.94
N TYR A 182 -38.03 53.83 25.79
CA TYR A 182 -38.99 54.71 25.10
C TYR A 182 -39.57 55.77 26.06
N LYS A 183 -39.52 57.04 25.66
CA LYS A 183 -40.17 58.17 26.35
C LYS A 183 -41.66 58.21 25.97
N VAL A 184 -42.52 58.01 26.96
CA VAL A 184 -43.97 58.23 26.84
C VAL A 184 -44.24 59.73 26.86
N VAL A 185 -44.81 60.27 25.77
CA VAL A 185 -45.31 61.66 25.72
C VAL A 185 -46.80 61.63 26.05
N LYS A 186 -47.19 62.25 27.18
CA LYS A 186 -48.60 62.53 27.49
C LYS A 186 -49.01 63.77 26.68
N GLN A 187 -49.90 63.58 25.70
CA GLN A 187 -50.76 64.66 25.21
C GLN A 187 -52.00 64.71 26.11
N GLY A 188 -52.31 65.90 26.61
CA GLY A 188 -53.52 66.15 27.40
C GLY A 188 -54.68 66.54 26.51
N GLU A 189 -55.87 66.12 26.94
CA GLU A 189 -57.15 66.84 26.89
C GLU A 189 -57.87 66.59 28.23
#